data_AF-A0A7S1EN32-F1
#
_entry.id   AF-A0A7S1EN32-F1
#
_cell.length_a   1.000
_cell.length_b   1.000
_cell.length_c   1.000
_cell.angle_alpha   90.00
_cell.angle_beta   90.00
_cell.angle_gamma   90.00
#
_symmetry.space_group_name_H-M   'P 1'
#
loop_
_entity.id
_entity.type
_entity.pdbx_description
1 polymer ?
#
loop_
_entity_poly.entity_id
_entity_poly.type
_entity_poly.pdbx_seq_one_letter_code
_entity_poly.pdbx_strand_id
1 'polypeptide(L)'
;MSTYVYVDADGASGDRKAVQRRTVDYTATTVRYVEERVYAKDPWNSPHPRPLPGALLDFMPPVAYPHLPATSFATKFVHVSSNKIRTSVNCVMFMPDGRRLLTCSQNGEFTLWNGMTFNFETILQAHNGPIKCATFSNNDNWLLTGDEEGNIKYFQTNFNNLRSFQAHKEPVTAISFARSDLKFATGSDDTSVKIIDFARAEAEHTLSGHSGNVYCVDWHPYLGLVASGGKDAAVKLWDPKSGHCATTLHSHKNAVTCAKWNQNGNWLVTGSKDQTLKVWDLRMLKEMGTYRGHGKDVTTVVWHPTHEAMFTSGAFDGSINYWLPPAAG
;
A
#
# COMPACT_ATOMS: atom_id res chain seq x y z
N MET A 1 28.28 -11.88 18.13
CA MET A 1 28.49 -13.13 17.39
C MET A 1 28.17 -14.28 18.34
N SER A 2 26.99 -14.88 18.22
CA SER A 2 26.65 -16.11 18.96
C SER A 2 26.08 -17.10 17.95
N THR A 3 26.87 -18.11 17.63
CA THR A 3 26.51 -19.20 16.73
C THR A 3 25.90 -20.31 17.58
N TYR A 4 24.63 -20.64 17.37
CA TYR A 4 24.04 -21.86 17.94
C TYR A 4 24.37 -23.03 17.01
N VAL A 5 25.03 -24.06 17.55
CA VAL A 5 25.26 -25.35 16.87
C VAL A 5 24.29 -26.35 17.50
N TYR A 6 23.36 -26.87 16.69
CA TYR A 6 22.61 -28.08 17.04
C TYR A 6 23.42 -29.30 16.58
N VAL A 7 23.58 -30.27 17.47
CA VAL A 7 24.21 -31.56 17.18
C VAL A 7 23.10 -32.61 17.23
N ASP A 8 22.66 -33.10 16.08
CA ASP A 8 21.82 -34.30 16.01
C ASP A 8 22.71 -35.55 15.92
N ALA A 9 22.28 -36.60 16.61
CA ALA A 9 23.07 -37.79 16.98
C ALA A 9 23.19 -38.87 15.89
N ASP A 10 23.15 -38.52 14.60
CA ASP A 10 23.35 -39.47 13.51
C ASP A 10 24.45 -39.00 12.54
N GLY A 11 25.51 -39.81 12.46
CA GLY A 11 26.80 -39.55 11.82
C GLY A 11 26.79 -39.46 10.30
N ALA A 12 26.09 -38.48 9.74
CA ALA A 12 26.31 -37.98 8.39
C ALA A 12 26.44 -36.46 8.44
N SER A 13 27.65 -35.97 8.73
CA SER A 13 28.00 -34.55 8.69
C SER A 13 28.06 -34.05 7.25
N GLY A 14 26.90 -33.93 6.61
CA GLY A 14 26.77 -33.09 5.43
C GLY A 14 26.98 -31.65 5.87
N ASP A 15 28.15 -31.08 5.56
CA ASP A 15 28.45 -29.66 5.72
C ASP A 15 27.40 -28.83 4.96
N ARG A 16 26.28 -28.52 5.63
CA ARG A 16 25.36 -27.50 5.17
C ARG A 16 26.09 -26.18 5.30
N LYS A 17 26.73 -25.75 4.21
CA LYS A 17 27.37 -24.44 4.11
C LYS A 17 26.39 -23.38 4.61
N ALA A 18 26.79 -22.63 5.64
CA ALA A 18 26.03 -21.48 6.10
C ALA A 18 25.93 -20.48 4.94
N VAL A 19 24.74 -20.37 4.35
CA VAL A 19 24.49 -19.41 3.26
C VAL A 19 24.24 -18.05 3.90
N GLN A 20 25.20 -17.13 3.75
CA GLN A 20 24.99 -15.74 4.13
C GLN A 20 23.97 -15.12 3.16
N ARG A 21 22.81 -14.76 3.70
CA ARG A 21 21.72 -14.17 2.91
C ARG A 21 21.85 -12.66 2.90
N ARG A 22 21.40 -12.04 1.81
CA ARG A 22 21.25 -10.59 1.75
C ARG A 22 20.11 -10.21 2.70
N THR A 23 20.40 -9.28 3.60
CA THR A 23 19.46 -8.82 4.60
C THR A 23 19.44 -7.31 4.58
N VAL A 24 18.24 -6.72 4.61
CA VAL A 24 18.06 -5.29 4.84
C VAL A 24 17.58 -5.16 6.27
N ASP A 25 18.50 -4.73 7.13
CA ASP A 25 18.23 -4.56 8.56
C ASP A 25 18.01 -3.08 8.87
N TYR A 26 16.80 -2.75 9.32
CA TYR A 26 16.46 -1.39 9.73
C TYR A 26 16.87 -1.10 11.17
N THR A 27 17.15 -2.12 12.00
CA THR A 27 17.42 -1.96 13.43
C THR A 27 18.69 -1.14 13.68
N ALA A 28 19.73 -1.35 12.88
CA ALA A 28 20.96 -0.56 12.96
C ALA A 28 20.68 0.94 12.75
N THR A 29 19.86 1.28 11.76
CA THR A 29 19.50 2.68 11.45
C THR A 29 18.61 3.29 12.53
N THR A 30 17.69 2.52 13.11
CA THR A 30 16.79 3.02 14.17
C THR A 30 17.52 3.21 15.49
N VAL A 31 18.44 2.31 15.86
CA VAL A 31 19.32 2.48 17.03
C VAL A 31 20.13 3.76 16.87
N ARG A 32 20.75 3.99 15.69
CA ARG A 32 21.50 5.21 15.43
C ARG A 32 20.65 6.46 15.58
N TYR A 33 19.42 6.44 15.08
CA TYR A 33 18.48 7.56 15.26
C TYR A 33 18.11 7.82 16.72
N VAL A 34 17.94 6.77 17.53
CA VAL A 34 17.67 6.93 18.97
C VAL A 34 18.86 7.54 19.69
N GLU A 35 20.09 7.14 19.35
CA GLU A 35 21.32 7.74 19.88
C GLU A 35 21.42 9.23 19.54
N GLU A 36 21.22 9.58 18.27
CA GLU A 36 21.30 10.98 17.79
C GLU A 36 20.20 11.86 18.37
N ARG A 37 19.00 11.33 18.61
CA ARG A 37 17.90 12.09 19.23
C ARG A 37 18.19 12.58 20.65
N VAL A 38 19.16 12.00 21.34
CA VAL A 38 19.59 12.50 22.66
C VAL A 38 20.30 13.86 22.51
N TYR A 39 21.01 14.08 21.40
CA TYR A 39 21.83 15.27 21.18
C TYR A 39 21.18 16.28 20.22
N ALA A 40 20.42 15.79 19.24
CA ALA A 40 19.71 16.62 18.28
C ALA A 40 18.41 17.15 18.90
N LYS A 41 18.32 18.48 19.05
CA LYS A 41 17.10 19.16 19.53
C LYS A 41 15.95 19.05 18.54
N ASP A 42 16.26 19.16 17.25
CA ASP A 42 15.29 19.13 16.16
C ASP A 42 15.72 18.13 15.07
N PRO A 43 14.77 17.38 14.47
CA PRO A 43 15.04 16.50 13.33
C PRO A 43 15.63 17.23 12.10
N TRP A 44 15.46 18.55 12.04
CA TRP A 44 15.99 19.41 10.97
C TRP A 44 17.50 19.64 11.07
N ASN A 45 18.09 19.41 12.24
CA ASN A 45 19.53 19.57 12.46
C ASN A 45 20.28 18.23 12.36
N SER A 46 19.70 17.23 11.69
CA SER A 46 20.33 15.93 11.54
C SER A 46 21.53 15.99 10.58
N PRO A 47 22.63 15.29 10.90
CA PRO A 47 23.81 15.27 10.05
C PRO A 47 23.46 14.71 8.68
N HIS A 48 23.92 15.39 7.62
CA HIS A 48 23.63 14.95 6.26
C HIS A 48 24.45 13.70 5.91
N PRO A 49 23.85 12.70 5.23
CA PRO A 49 24.57 11.50 4.83
C PRO A 49 25.66 11.86 3.82
N ARG A 50 26.90 11.50 4.15
CA ARG A 50 28.05 11.72 3.26
C ARG A 50 28.08 10.62 2.18
N PRO A 51 28.47 10.93 0.93
CA PRO A 51 28.54 9.96 -0.16
C PRO A 51 29.78 9.06 -0.05
N LEU A 52 29.95 8.39 1.08
CA LEU A 52 31.08 7.52 1.39
C LEU A 52 30.54 6.16 1.86
N PRO A 53 31.13 5.03 1.43
CA PRO A 53 30.68 3.71 1.90
C PRO A 53 30.72 3.57 3.43
N GLY A 54 31.68 4.21 4.11
CA GLY A 54 31.78 4.22 5.57
C GLY A 54 30.66 5.00 6.27
N ALA A 55 30.04 5.97 5.57
CA ALA A 55 28.93 6.75 6.11
C ALA A 55 27.60 5.98 6.13
N LEU A 56 27.58 4.71 5.65
CA LEU A 56 26.41 3.84 5.78
C LEU A 56 26.08 3.54 7.25
N LEU A 57 27.08 3.53 8.13
CA LEU A 57 26.88 3.33 9.58
C LEU A 57 26.16 4.52 10.23
N ASP A 58 26.34 5.72 9.68
CA ASP A 58 25.68 6.94 10.16
C ASP A 58 24.29 7.11 9.52
N PHE A 59 23.85 6.18 8.67
CA PHE A 59 22.57 6.29 7.97
C PHE A 59 21.40 6.05 8.93
N MET A 60 20.41 6.92 8.86
CA MET A 60 19.24 6.94 9.73
C MET A 60 17.96 6.66 8.94
N PRO A 61 16.87 6.21 9.59
CA PRO A 61 15.58 6.01 8.95
C PRO A 61 15.02 7.31 8.36
N PRO A 62 14.06 7.20 7.41
CA PRO A 62 13.40 8.35 6.77
C PRO A 62 12.85 9.42 7.73
N VAL A 63 12.43 9.04 8.93
CA VAL A 63 11.93 9.96 9.96
C VAL A 63 12.99 10.98 10.41
N ALA A 64 14.27 10.63 10.33
CA ALA A 64 15.38 11.51 10.70
C ALA A 64 15.64 12.62 9.65
N TYR A 65 15.12 12.47 8.43
CA TYR A 65 15.41 13.34 7.29
C TYR A 65 14.15 13.99 6.72
N PRO A 66 13.36 14.75 7.49
CA PRO A 66 12.14 15.36 6.97
C PRO A 66 12.40 16.34 5.80
N HIS A 67 13.57 16.99 5.78
CA HIS A 67 14.00 17.93 4.73
C HIS A 67 14.51 17.26 3.45
N LEU A 68 14.92 15.98 3.52
CA LEU A 68 15.57 15.27 2.41
C LEU A 68 14.77 14.00 2.03
N PRO A 69 13.58 14.13 1.40
CA PRO A 69 12.83 12.95 0.94
C PRO A 69 13.62 12.04 -0.01
N ALA A 70 14.64 12.58 -0.68
CA ALA A 70 15.50 11.83 -1.60
C ALA A 70 16.26 10.66 -0.94
N THR A 71 16.46 10.68 0.39
CA THR A 71 17.09 9.55 1.10
C THR A 71 16.25 8.29 1.06
N SER A 72 14.95 8.42 0.80
CA SER A 72 13.97 7.33 0.79
C SER A 72 13.74 6.74 -0.60
N PHE A 73 14.52 7.16 -1.62
CA PHE A 73 14.46 6.55 -2.94
C PHE A 73 15.06 5.14 -2.93
N ALA A 74 14.18 4.13 -2.97
CA ALA A 74 14.58 2.72 -3.00
C ALA A 74 14.87 2.25 -4.44
N THR A 75 15.93 2.79 -5.06
CA THR A 75 16.38 2.39 -6.42
C THR A 75 17.36 1.21 -6.41
N LYS A 76 17.95 0.90 -5.24
CA LYS A 76 18.87 -0.22 -5.10
C LYS A 76 18.10 -1.54 -4.99
N PHE A 77 18.21 -2.35 -6.03
CA PHE A 77 17.66 -3.70 -6.04
C PHE A 77 18.27 -4.59 -4.95
N VAL A 78 17.43 -5.32 -4.22
CA VAL A 78 17.83 -6.19 -3.10
C VAL A 78 17.70 -7.67 -3.44
N HIS A 79 16.46 -8.11 -3.72
CA HIS A 79 16.10 -9.53 -3.85
C HIS A 79 14.85 -9.71 -4.74
N VAL A 80 14.76 -10.83 -5.46
CA VAL A 80 13.53 -11.29 -6.12
C VAL A 80 12.98 -12.48 -5.34
N SER A 81 11.81 -12.32 -4.74
CA SER A 81 11.05 -13.40 -4.09
C SER A 81 10.07 -14.00 -5.10
N SER A 82 10.17 -15.30 -5.37
CA SER A 82 9.28 -16.00 -6.31
C SER A 82 8.77 -17.32 -5.73
N ASN A 83 7.49 -17.61 -5.93
CA ASN A 83 6.88 -18.86 -5.54
C ASN A 83 7.26 -20.01 -6.50
N LYS A 84 7.13 -21.25 -6.02
CA LYS A 84 7.34 -22.45 -6.86
C LYS A 84 6.36 -22.49 -8.03
N ILE A 85 5.08 -22.22 -7.73
CA ILE A 85 4.04 -22.02 -8.74
C ILE A 85 4.08 -20.55 -9.11
N ARG A 86 4.36 -20.25 -10.39
CA ARG A 86 4.48 -18.87 -10.87
C ARG A 86 3.09 -18.34 -11.21
N THR A 87 2.60 -17.47 -10.36
CA THR A 87 1.31 -16.79 -10.51
C THR A 87 1.53 -15.28 -10.50
N SER A 88 0.64 -14.53 -11.15
CA SER A 88 0.65 -13.07 -11.04
C SER A 88 0.27 -12.66 -9.62
N VAL A 89 0.92 -11.62 -9.13
CA VAL A 89 0.66 -11.03 -7.82
C VAL A 89 -0.13 -9.74 -8.04
N ASN A 90 -1.29 -9.63 -7.41
CA ASN A 90 -2.19 -8.49 -7.60
C ASN A 90 -2.01 -7.43 -6.50
N CYS A 91 -1.76 -7.87 -5.27
CA CYS A 91 -1.58 -6.98 -4.13
C CYS A 91 -0.37 -7.43 -3.31
N VAL A 92 0.39 -6.45 -2.83
CA VAL A 92 1.55 -6.63 -1.97
C VAL A 92 1.46 -5.62 -0.85
N MET A 93 1.68 -6.07 0.39
CA MET A 93 1.72 -5.17 1.54
C MET A 93 2.56 -5.74 2.68
N PHE A 94 3.15 -4.86 3.46
CA PHE A 94 3.76 -5.25 4.73
C PHE A 94 2.69 -5.50 5.77
N MET A 95 2.99 -6.39 6.71
CA MET A 95 2.26 -6.46 7.97
C MET A 95 2.46 -5.15 8.73
N PRO A 96 1.51 -4.74 9.56
CA PRO A 96 1.67 -3.51 10.35
C PRO A 96 2.88 -3.53 11.28
N ASP A 97 3.30 -4.72 11.73
CA ASP A 97 4.52 -4.92 12.51
C ASP A 97 5.83 -4.78 11.70
N GLY A 98 5.74 -4.68 10.37
CA GLY A 98 6.88 -4.65 9.44
C GLY A 98 7.72 -5.94 9.41
N ARG A 99 7.33 -6.98 10.14
CA ARG A 99 8.10 -8.23 10.27
C ARG A 99 7.94 -9.12 9.05
N ARG A 100 6.76 -9.10 8.45
CA ARG A 100 6.39 -9.96 7.31
C ARG A 100 5.83 -9.11 6.17
N LEU A 101 5.98 -9.64 4.96
CA LEU A 101 5.37 -9.10 3.75
C LEU A 101 4.36 -10.12 3.23
N LEU A 102 3.13 -9.68 3.06
CA LEU A 102 2.05 -10.45 2.45
C LEU A 102 1.96 -10.14 0.97
N THR A 103 1.86 -11.20 0.19
CA THR A 103 1.57 -11.14 -1.24
C THR A 103 0.31 -11.92 -1.51
N CYS A 104 -0.60 -11.31 -2.28
CA CYS A 104 -1.86 -11.89 -2.68
C CYS A 104 -1.79 -12.27 -4.15
N SER A 105 -1.93 -13.57 -4.43
CA SER A 105 -1.78 -14.12 -5.77
C SER A 105 -3.12 -14.21 -6.53
N GLN A 106 -3.01 -14.37 -7.84
CA GLN A 106 -4.12 -14.68 -8.74
C GLN A 106 -4.80 -16.03 -8.41
N ASN A 107 -4.13 -16.95 -7.71
CA ASN A 107 -4.70 -18.25 -7.38
C ASN A 107 -5.49 -18.24 -6.06
N GLY A 108 -5.65 -17.08 -5.41
CA GLY A 108 -6.31 -17.00 -4.11
C GLY A 108 -5.41 -17.38 -2.94
N GLU A 109 -4.09 -17.43 -3.16
CA GLU A 109 -3.10 -17.77 -2.14
C GLU A 109 -2.50 -16.50 -1.52
N PHE A 110 -2.30 -16.55 -0.21
CA PHE A 110 -1.42 -15.65 0.53
C PHE A 110 -0.05 -16.27 0.64
N THR A 111 0.97 -15.57 0.14
CA THR A 111 2.37 -15.93 0.42
C THR A 111 3.00 -14.92 1.35
N LEU A 112 3.57 -15.44 2.44
CA LEU A 112 4.23 -14.66 3.48
C LEU A 112 5.74 -14.76 3.31
N TRP A 113 6.37 -13.59 3.29
CA TRP A 113 7.79 -13.41 3.19
C TRP A 113 8.31 -12.74 4.45
N ASN A 114 9.54 -13.07 4.85
CA ASN A 114 10.23 -12.38 5.93
C ASN A 114 10.59 -10.95 5.48
N GLY A 115 10.29 -9.94 6.30
CA GLY A 115 10.44 -8.52 5.95
C GLY A 115 11.89 -8.03 5.87
N MET A 116 12.84 -8.70 6.53
CA MET A 116 14.26 -8.31 6.51
C MET A 116 15.07 -9.10 5.49
N THR A 117 14.79 -10.41 5.41
CA THR A 117 15.59 -11.36 4.60
C THR A 117 14.89 -11.82 3.33
N PHE A 118 13.62 -11.46 3.13
CA PHE A 118 12.78 -11.83 1.98
C PHE A 118 12.71 -13.35 1.71
N ASN A 119 12.91 -14.15 2.75
CA ASN A 119 12.76 -15.59 2.70
C ASN A 119 11.29 -15.97 2.76
N PHE A 120 10.95 -17.06 2.07
CA PHE A 120 9.63 -17.67 2.17
C PHE A 120 9.39 -18.18 3.60
N GLU A 121 8.24 -17.83 4.18
CA GLU A 121 7.80 -18.39 5.45
C GLU A 121 6.70 -19.43 5.25
N THR A 122 5.54 -19.00 4.77
CA THR A 122 4.37 -19.87 4.62
C THR A 122 3.50 -19.43 3.43
N ILE A 123 2.67 -20.38 2.98
CA ILE A 123 1.62 -20.17 2.00
C ILE A 123 0.28 -20.60 2.60
N LEU A 124 -0.77 -19.82 2.37
CA LEU A 124 -2.11 -20.08 2.86
C LEU A 124 -3.11 -19.93 1.71
N GLN A 125 -4.05 -20.85 1.59
CA GLN A 125 -5.14 -20.70 0.64
C GLN A 125 -6.27 -19.89 1.30
N ALA A 126 -6.45 -18.66 0.84
CA ALA A 126 -7.39 -17.71 1.45
C ALA A 126 -8.71 -17.65 0.68
N HIS A 127 -8.64 -17.68 -0.65
CA HIS A 127 -9.77 -17.59 -1.56
C HIS A 127 -9.73 -18.70 -2.61
N ASN A 128 -10.89 -18.98 -3.20
CA ASN A 128 -11.00 -19.95 -4.30
C ASN A 128 -10.69 -19.30 -5.66
N GLY A 129 -10.80 -17.97 -5.74
CA GLY A 129 -10.48 -17.18 -6.92
C GLY A 129 -9.40 -16.13 -6.66
N PRO A 130 -9.09 -15.31 -7.69
CA PRO A 130 -8.07 -14.27 -7.60
C PRO A 130 -8.38 -13.23 -6.52
N ILE A 131 -7.41 -12.96 -5.66
CA ILE A 131 -7.48 -11.83 -4.72
C ILE A 131 -7.11 -10.58 -5.49
N LYS A 132 -8.01 -9.60 -5.56
CA LYS A 132 -7.76 -8.33 -6.27
C LYS A 132 -7.23 -7.26 -5.33
N CYS A 133 -7.75 -7.21 -4.11
CA CYS A 133 -7.42 -6.19 -3.14
C CYS A 133 -7.27 -6.77 -1.72
N ALA A 134 -6.40 -6.16 -0.95
CA ALA A 134 -6.21 -6.43 0.46
C ALA A 134 -5.84 -5.13 1.19
N THR A 135 -6.33 -4.95 2.41
CA THR A 135 -5.99 -3.79 3.24
C THR A 135 -6.09 -4.12 4.73
N PHE A 136 -5.22 -3.52 5.53
CA PHE A 136 -5.28 -3.58 6.98
C PHE A 136 -6.19 -2.49 7.55
N SER A 137 -6.79 -2.77 8.69
CA SER A 137 -7.40 -1.77 9.56
C SER A 137 -6.34 -0.86 10.16
N ASN A 138 -6.75 0.34 10.59
CA ASN A 138 -5.84 1.28 11.24
C ASN A 138 -5.40 0.83 12.65
N ASN A 139 -6.15 -0.09 13.27
CA ASN A 139 -5.82 -0.71 14.55
C ASN A 139 -4.95 -1.98 14.44
N ASP A 140 -4.49 -2.32 13.23
CA ASP A 140 -3.61 -3.45 12.92
C ASP A 140 -4.15 -4.85 13.23
N ASN A 141 -5.38 -4.97 13.74
CA ASN A 141 -5.94 -6.24 14.17
C ASN A 141 -6.64 -7.01 13.05
N TRP A 142 -7.10 -6.30 12.02
CA TRP A 142 -7.96 -6.85 10.98
C TRP A 142 -7.37 -6.66 9.59
N LEU A 143 -7.53 -7.70 8.79
CA LEU A 143 -7.18 -7.73 7.39
C LEU A 143 -8.46 -8.00 6.59
N LEU A 144 -8.78 -7.09 5.67
CA LEU A 144 -9.82 -7.30 4.67
C LEU A 144 -9.20 -7.71 3.35
N THR A 145 -9.82 -8.69 2.71
CA THR A 145 -9.46 -9.10 1.36
C THR A 145 -10.69 -9.28 0.50
N GLY A 146 -10.59 -8.85 -0.75
CA GLY A 146 -11.64 -8.96 -1.77
C GLY A 146 -11.20 -9.86 -2.92
N ASP A 147 -12.11 -10.73 -3.36
CA ASP A 147 -11.90 -11.65 -4.47
C ASP A 147 -12.60 -11.19 -5.76
N GLU A 148 -12.43 -11.99 -6.81
CA GLU A 148 -13.07 -11.80 -8.11
C GLU A 148 -14.56 -12.17 -8.13
N GLU A 149 -15.03 -12.97 -7.16
CA GLU A 149 -16.42 -13.41 -7.04
C GLU A 149 -17.31 -12.41 -6.26
N GLY A 150 -16.71 -11.34 -5.73
CA GLY A 150 -17.41 -10.30 -4.99
C GLY A 150 -17.49 -10.55 -3.47
N ASN A 151 -16.79 -11.56 -2.96
CA ASN A 151 -16.71 -11.89 -1.55
C ASN A 151 -15.63 -11.07 -0.85
N ILE A 152 -15.95 -10.69 0.38
CA ILE A 152 -15.02 -10.06 1.31
C ILE A 152 -14.82 -10.98 2.49
N LYS A 153 -13.54 -11.23 2.82
CA LYS A 153 -13.15 -12.05 3.97
C LYS A 153 -12.42 -11.21 5.01
N TYR A 154 -12.80 -11.42 6.27
CA TYR A 154 -12.16 -10.87 7.44
C TYR A 154 -11.12 -11.84 7.98
N PHE A 155 -9.88 -11.38 8.06
CA PHE A 155 -8.77 -12.10 8.66
C PHE A 155 -8.29 -11.37 9.91
N GLN A 156 -7.91 -12.12 10.92
CA GLN A 156 -7.08 -11.59 12.02
C GLN A 156 -5.60 -11.58 11.59
N THR A 157 -4.73 -10.99 12.41
CA THR A 157 -3.26 -11.01 12.22
C THR A 157 -2.67 -12.43 12.15
N ASN A 158 -3.35 -13.41 12.75
CA ASN A 158 -3.00 -14.83 12.66
C ASN A 158 -3.47 -15.50 11.36
N PHE A 159 -4.08 -14.74 10.43
CA PHE A 159 -4.68 -15.23 9.18
C PHE A 159 -5.80 -16.25 9.37
N ASN A 160 -6.45 -16.25 10.54
CA ASN A 160 -7.68 -17.00 10.72
C ASN A 160 -8.83 -16.26 10.04
N ASN A 161 -9.60 -16.96 9.19
CA ASN A 161 -10.79 -16.43 8.56
C ASN A 161 -11.94 -16.45 9.58
N LEU A 162 -12.42 -15.28 9.98
CA LEU A 162 -13.53 -15.18 10.93
C LEU A 162 -14.89 -15.13 10.24
N ARG A 163 -14.99 -14.38 9.15
CA ARG A 163 -16.26 -14.11 8.49
C ARG A 163 -16.03 -13.86 7.00
N SER A 164 -16.91 -14.44 6.20
CA SER A 164 -16.97 -14.25 4.75
C SER A 164 -18.38 -13.88 4.37
N PHE A 165 -18.55 -12.87 3.53
CA PHE A 165 -19.85 -12.47 3.00
C PHE A 165 -19.69 -11.93 1.58
N GLN A 166 -20.74 -12.06 0.77
CA GLN A 166 -20.75 -11.54 -0.59
C GLN A 166 -21.24 -10.09 -0.58
N ALA A 167 -20.34 -9.16 -0.89
CA ALA A 167 -20.65 -7.73 -0.91
C ALA A 167 -21.14 -7.28 -2.29
N HIS A 168 -20.54 -7.82 -3.36
CA HIS A 168 -20.83 -7.49 -4.75
C HIS A 168 -21.10 -8.77 -5.56
N LYS A 169 -21.77 -8.63 -6.71
CA LYS A 169 -21.95 -9.74 -7.67
C LYS A 169 -20.78 -9.86 -8.65
N GLU A 170 -19.98 -8.80 -8.73
CA GLU A 170 -18.83 -8.65 -9.61
C GLU A 170 -17.57 -8.49 -8.76
N PRO A 171 -16.36 -8.60 -9.34
CA PRO A 171 -15.10 -8.49 -8.61
C PRO A 171 -15.00 -7.24 -7.75
N VAL A 172 -14.43 -7.38 -6.55
CA VAL A 172 -14.09 -6.25 -5.69
C VAL A 172 -12.69 -5.77 -6.04
N THR A 173 -12.59 -4.60 -6.65
CA THR A 173 -11.32 -4.06 -7.17
C THR A 173 -10.51 -3.35 -6.09
N ALA A 174 -11.17 -2.71 -5.12
CA ALA A 174 -10.51 -1.96 -4.06
C ALA A 174 -11.31 -1.97 -2.76
N ILE A 175 -10.58 -1.94 -1.64
CA ILE A 175 -11.13 -1.81 -0.28
C ILE A 175 -10.33 -0.72 0.44
N SER A 176 -11.02 0.15 1.18
CA SER A 176 -10.37 1.15 2.03
C SER A 176 -11.16 1.36 3.33
N PHE A 177 -10.45 1.45 4.44
CA PHE A 177 -11.04 1.60 5.78
C PHE A 177 -11.29 3.06 6.14
N ALA A 178 -12.41 3.32 6.82
CA ALA A 178 -12.58 4.58 7.53
C ALA A 178 -11.59 4.67 8.69
N ARG A 179 -11.23 5.89 9.08
CA ARG A 179 -10.27 6.13 10.19
C ARG A 179 -10.66 5.47 11.51
N SER A 180 -11.97 5.36 11.77
CA SER A 180 -12.49 4.73 12.99
C SER A 180 -12.53 3.20 12.94
N ASP A 181 -12.18 2.57 11.82
CA ASP A 181 -12.31 1.14 11.52
C ASP A 181 -13.73 0.56 11.63
N LEU A 182 -14.74 1.38 11.96
CA LEU A 182 -16.14 0.96 12.07
C LEU A 182 -16.79 0.74 10.71
N LYS A 183 -16.29 1.40 9.67
CA LYS A 183 -16.82 1.33 8.31
C LYS A 183 -15.68 1.17 7.33
N PHE A 184 -15.99 0.60 6.17
CA PHE A 184 -15.07 0.54 5.04
C PHE A 184 -15.85 0.70 3.74
N ALA A 185 -15.14 1.13 2.70
CA ALA A 185 -15.69 1.28 1.36
C ALA A 185 -15.12 0.21 0.44
N THR A 186 -15.97 -0.32 -0.43
CA THR A 186 -15.60 -1.28 -1.47
C THR A 186 -15.98 -0.75 -2.84
N GLY A 187 -15.05 -0.84 -3.78
CA GLY A 187 -15.30 -0.60 -5.20
C GLY A 187 -15.38 -1.91 -5.96
N SER A 188 -16.28 -1.98 -6.93
CA SER A 188 -16.47 -3.16 -7.77
C SER A 188 -16.60 -2.79 -9.24
N ASP A 189 -16.43 -3.79 -10.10
CA ASP A 189 -16.71 -3.68 -11.53
C ASP A 189 -18.20 -3.43 -11.81
N ASP A 190 -19.11 -3.71 -10.86
CA ASP A 190 -20.55 -3.46 -10.96
C ASP A 190 -20.94 -1.95 -10.98
N THR A 191 -19.95 -1.07 -11.16
CA THR A 191 -20.04 0.40 -11.17
C THR A 191 -20.40 1.03 -9.82
N SER A 192 -20.66 0.22 -8.79
CA SER A 192 -21.07 0.71 -7.48
C SER A 192 -19.90 0.80 -6.52
N VAL A 193 -19.98 1.78 -5.63
CA VAL A 193 -19.16 1.81 -4.41
C VAL A 193 -20.09 1.54 -3.24
N LYS A 194 -19.79 0.55 -2.40
CA LYS A 194 -20.60 0.25 -1.21
C LYS A 194 -19.87 0.67 0.03
N ILE A 195 -20.61 1.25 0.97
CA ILE A 195 -20.14 1.53 2.33
C ILE A 195 -20.74 0.48 3.23
N ILE A 196 -19.88 -0.22 3.95
CA ILE A 196 -20.24 -1.38 4.74
C ILE A 196 -19.87 -1.11 6.20
N ASP A 197 -20.78 -1.45 7.10
CA ASP A 197 -20.51 -1.48 8.54
C ASP A 197 -19.69 -2.75 8.87
N PHE A 198 -18.53 -2.54 9.50
CA PHE A 198 -17.61 -3.60 9.87
C PHE A 198 -18.21 -4.63 10.84
N ALA A 199 -18.99 -4.18 11.82
CA ALA A 199 -19.51 -5.07 12.86
C ALA A 199 -20.64 -5.96 12.33
N ARG A 200 -21.51 -5.39 11.50
CA ARG A 200 -22.69 -6.06 10.94
C ARG A 200 -22.40 -6.81 9.64
N ALA A 201 -21.36 -6.40 8.91
CA ALA A 201 -21.07 -6.86 7.55
C ALA A 201 -22.25 -6.64 6.59
N GLU A 202 -22.97 -5.53 6.77
CA GLU A 202 -24.11 -5.13 5.94
C GLU A 202 -23.79 -3.82 5.21
N ALA A 203 -24.25 -3.71 3.96
CA ALA A 203 -24.11 -2.49 3.18
C ALA A 203 -25.10 -1.43 3.68
N GLU A 204 -24.58 -0.33 4.21
CA GLU A 204 -25.38 0.80 4.69
C GLU A 204 -25.80 1.71 3.53
N HIS A 205 -24.86 1.97 2.62
CA HIS A 205 -25.09 2.79 1.43
C HIS A 205 -24.51 2.14 0.18
N THR A 206 -25.29 2.17 -0.90
CA THR A 206 -24.82 1.84 -2.25
C THR A 206 -24.73 3.14 -3.04
N LEU A 207 -23.51 3.56 -3.34
CA LEU A 207 -23.19 4.78 -4.08
C LEU A 207 -23.25 4.46 -5.57
N SER A 208 -24.39 4.80 -6.19
CA SER A 208 -24.59 4.66 -7.63
C SER A 208 -24.36 6.01 -8.32
N GLY A 209 -23.49 6.02 -9.33
CA GLY A 209 -23.26 7.22 -10.12
C GLY A 209 -22.06 7.15 -11.05
N HIS A 210 -21.15 6.20 -10.88
CA HIS A 210 -20.18 5.90 -11.94
C HIS A 210 -20.91 5.25 -13.12
N SER A 211 -20.50 5.61 -14.34
CA SER A 211 -21.07 5.04 -15.58
C SER A 211 -20.29 3.82 -16.09
N GLY A 212 -19.32 3.34 -15.32
CA GLY A 212 -18.47 2.20 -15.65
C GLY A 212 -17.75 1.67 -14.41
N ASN A 213 -16.95 0.63 -14.62
CA ASN A 213 -16.24 -0.09 -13.56
C ASN A 213 -15.45 0.84 -12.64
N VAL A 214 -15.53 0.61 -11.33
CA VAL A 214 -14.72 1.33 -10.35
C VAL A 214 -13.44 0.54 -10.14
N TYR A 215 -12.27 1.16 -10.35
CA TYR A 215 -10.98 0.50 -10.20
C TYR A 215 -10.30 0.79 -8.87
N CYS A 216 -10.60 1.95 -8.26
CA CYS A 216 -9.97 2.36 -7.03
C CYS A 216 -10.96 3.08 -6.12
N VAL A 217 -10.78 2.86 -4.82
CA VAL A 217 -11.51 3.51 -3.74
C VAL A 217 -10.54 3.79 -2.62
N ASP A 218 -10.61 4.99 -2.06
CA ASP A 218 -9.79 5.39 -0.92
C ASP A 218 -10.57 6.30 0.03
N TRP A 219 -10.60 5.90 1.29
CA TRP A 219 -11.21 6.68 2.35
C TRP A 219 -10.24 7.74 2.84
N HIS A 220 -10.75 8.94 3.06
CA HIS A 220 -9.96 10.04 3.56
C HIS A 220 -9.50 9.80 5.02
N PRO A 221 -8.26 10.14 5.41
CA PRO A 221 -7.70 9.79 6.73
C PRO A 221 -8.33 10.50 7.93
N TYR A 222 -8.90 11.69 7.75
CA TYR A 222 -9.52 12.48 8.84
C TYR A 222 -11.02 12.77 8.65
N LEU A 223 -11.38 13.29 7.48
CA LEU A 223 -12.75 13.59 7.08
C LEU A 223 -13.52 12.33 6.68
N GLY A 224 -14.84 12.37 6.87
CA GLY A 224 -15.75 11.39 6.28
C GLY A 224 -15.93 11.67 4.80
N LEU A 225 -14.96 11.29 3.97
CA LEU A 225 -15.00 11.46 2.53
C LEU A 225 -14.40 10.23 1.86
N VAL A 226 -15.01 9.75 0.78
CA VAL A 226 -14.51 8.61 0.01
C VAL A 226 -14.21 9.08 -1.41
N ALA A 227 -12.98 8.87 -1.88
CA ALA A 227 -12.63 9.06 -3.28
C ALA A 227 -12.78 7.74 -4.03
N SER A 228 -13.40 7.78 -5.20
CA SER A 228 -13.43 6.65 -6.13
C SER A 228 -13.05 7.08 -7.54
N GLY A 229 -12.33 6.21 -8.24
CA GLY A 229 -11.94 6.40 -9.63
C GLY A 229 -12.29 5.18 -10.47
N GLY A 230 -12.83 5.43 -11.66
CA GLY A 230 -13.34 4.37 -12.52
C GLY A 230 -13.00 4.54 -14.00
N LYS A 231 -13.64 3.70 -14.80
CA LYS A 231 -13.52 3.66 -16.27
C LYS A 231 -14.10 4.91 -16.95
N ASP A 232 -14.96 5.64 -16.26
CA ASP A 232 -15.58 6.90 -16.72
C ASP A 232 -14.60 8.10 -16.72
N ALA A 233 -13.32 7.86 -16.41
CA ALA A 233 -12.25 8.87 -16.35
C ALA A 233 -12.49 9.99 -15.33
N ALA A 234 -13.50 9.81 -14.46
CA ALA A 234 -13.87 10.76 -13.43
C ALA A 234 -13.46 10.23 -12.05
N VAL A 235 -13.07 11.15 -11.18
CA VAL A 235 -12.89 10.87 -9.76
C VAL A 235 -14.05 11.47 -9.00
N LYS A 236 -14.82 10.64 -8.31
CA LYS A 236 -15.98 11.07 -7.53
C LYS A 236 -15.62 11.08 -6.06
N LEU A 237 -16.02 12.15 -5.37
CA LEU A 237 -15.92 12.28 -3.93
C LEU A 237 -17.30 12.08 -3.33
N TRP A 238 -17.42 11.14 -2.42
CA TRP A 238 -18.68 10.73 -1.81
C TRP A 238 -18.70 11.06 -0.34
N ASP A 239 -19.83 11.56 0.13
CA ASP A 239 -20.12 11.65 1.55
C ASP A 239 -20.66 10.30 2.05
N PRO A 240 -19.95 9.61 2.95
CA PRO A 240 -20.33 8.30 3.41
C PRO A 240 -21.53 8.28 4.36
N LYS A 241 -21.98 9.44 4.87
CA LYS A 241 -23.16 9.52 5.74
C LYS A 241 -24.46 9.71 4.96
N SER A 242 -24.42 10.53 3.90
CA SER A 242 -25.60 10.81 3.08
C SER A 242 -25.71 9.87 1.88
N GLY A 243 -24.60 9.25 1.46
CA GLY A 243 -24.55 8.46 0.24
C GLY A 243 -24.57 9.29 -1.05
N HIS A 244 -24.42 10.61 -0.94
CA HIS A 244 -24.42 11.52 -2.09
C HIS A 244 -23.01 11.75 -2.64
N CYS A 245 -22.93 11.96 -3.96
CA CYS A 245 -21.72 12.43 -4.61
C CYS A 245 -21.55 13.92 -4.31
N ALA A 246 -20.56 14.27 -3.48
CA ALA A 246 -20.27 15.65 -3.11
C ALA A 246 -19.70 16.42 -4.30
N THR A 247 -18.72 15.84 -5.01
CA THR A 247 -18.07 16.49 -6.16
C THR A 247 -17.59 15.45 -7.18
N THR A 248 -17.66 15.80 -8.47
CA THR A 248 -17.07 15.00 -9.55
C THR A 248 -15.91 15.76 -10.20
N LEU A 249 -14.71 15.21 -10.08
CA LEU A 249 -13.47 15.74 -10.66
C LEU A 249 -13.25 15.10 -12.04
N HIS A 250 -13.34 15.91 -13.09
CA HIS A 250 -13.05 15.49 -14.47
C HIS A 250 -11.57 15.71 -14.77
N SER A 251 -10.71 14.87 -14.18
CA SER A 251 -9.27 15.08 -14.15
C SER A 251 -8.54 14.47 -15.36
N HIS A 252 -8.99 13.30 -15.80
CA HIS A 252 -8.28 12.46 -16.77
C HIS A 252 -9.09 12.27 -18.05
N LYS A 253 -8.38 11.92 -19.14
CA LYS A 253 -9.02 11.60 -20.42
C LYS A 253 -9.39 10.12 -20.56
N ASN A 254 -8.77 9.27 -19.74
CA ASN A 254 -8.95 7.83 -19.75
C ASN A 254 -9.18 7.31 -18.32
N ALA A 255 -9.54 6.02 -18.20
CA ALA A 255 -9.86 5.36 -16.94
C ALA A 255 -8.86 5.67 -15.82
N VAL A 256 -9.38 6.04 -14.66
CA VAL A 256 -8.59 6.27 -13.45
C VAL A 256 -8.36 4.91 -12.78
N THR A 257 -7.10 4.50 -12.72
CA THR A 257 -6.70 3.17 -12.21
C THR A 257 -6.45 3.20 -10.72
N CYS A 258 -5.96 4.31 -10.20
CA CYS A 258 -5.61 4.46 -8.79
C CYS A 258 -5.90 5.88 -8.29
N ALA A 259 -6.35 5.96 -7.04
CA ALA A 259 -6.55 7.21 -6.31
C ALA A 259 -6.11 6.96 -4.87
N LYS A 260 -5.26 7.82 -4.32
CA LYS A 260 -4.76 7.69 -2.95
C LYS A 260 -4.66 9.03 -2.25
N TRP A 261 -5.23 9.09 -1.05
CA TRP A 261 -5.13 10.23 -0.15
C TRP A 261 -3.76 10.28 0.49
N ASN A 262 -3.23 11.48 0.62
CA ASN A 262 -2.07 11.73 1.47
C ASN A 262 -2.52 11.69 2.95
N GLN A 263 -1.61 11.28 3.82
CA GLN A 263 -1.83 11.22 5.27
C GLN A 263 -2.13 12.59 5.87
N ASN A 264 -1.75 13.70 5.21
CA ASN A 264 -2.12 15.06 5.63
C ASN A 264 -3.62 15.38 5.44
N GLY A 265 -4.35 14.59 4.63
CA GLY A 265 -5.75 14.84 4.25
C GLY A 265 -5.99 15.97 3.25
N ASN A 266 -4.98 16.75 2.88
CA ASN A 266 -5.16 17.86 1.95
C ASN A 266 -4.99 17.43 0.49
N TRP A 267 -4.16 16.42 0.23
CA TRP A 267 -3.78 16.04 -1.14
C TRP A 267 -4.35 14.69 -1.56
N LEU A 268 -4.83 14.65 -2.80
CA LEU A 268 -5.24 13.42 -3.48
C LEU A 268 -4.38 13.24 -4.73
N VAL A 269 -3.70 12.10 -4.84
CA VAL A 269 -3.07 11.69 -6.12
C VAL A 269 -4.02 10.79 -6.87
N THR A 270 -4.18 11.08 -8.16
CA THR A 270 -4.93 10.27 -9.11
C THR A 270 -3.99 9.82 -10.22
N GLY A 271 -4.04 8.54 -10.58
CA GLY A 271 -3.29 7.96 -11.69
C GLY A 271 -4.24 7.34 -12.72
N SER A 272 -3.91 7.49 -14.00
CA SER A 272 -4.77 7.08 -15.10
C SER A 272 -4.00 6.32 -16.19
N LYS A 273 -4.77 5.63 -17.02
CA LYS A 273 -4.31 5.04 -18.29
C LYS A 273 -3.91 6.09 -19.34
N ASP A 274 -4.14 7.38 -19.08
CA ASP A 274 -3.62 8.46 -19.94
C ASP A 274 -2.13 8.77 -19.71
N GLN A 275 -1.44 7.95 -18.92
CA GLN A 275 0.00 8.05 -18.61
C GLN A 275 0.34 9.29 -17.77
N THR A 276 -0.68 9.93 -17.18
CA THR A 276 -0.52 11.08 -16.30
C THR A 276 -0.90 10.74 -14.86
N LEU A 277 -0.18 11.40 -13.95
CA LEU A 277 -0.50 11.48 -12.54
C LEU A 277 -0.91 12.91 -12.24
N LYS A 278 -1.94 13.10 -11.44
CA LYS A 278 -2.40 14.44 -11.03
C LYS A 278 -2.48 14.51 -9.51
N VAL A 279 -1.98 15.62 -8.95
CA VAL A 279 -2.13 15.93 -7.52
C VAL A 279 -3.18 17.03 -7.38
N TRP A 280 -4.16 16.78 -6.52
CA TRP A 280 -5.26 17.69 -6.22
C TRP A 280 -5.13 18.23 -4.81
N ASP A 281 -5.36 19.53 -4.62
CA ASP A 281 -5.64 20.11 -3.30
C ASP A 281 -7.15 20.11 -3.07
N LEU A 282 -7.60 19.37 -2.06
CA LEU A 282 -9.01 19.24 -1.71
C LEU A 282 -9.63 20.57 -1.27
N ARG A 283 -8.85 21.45 -0.62
CA ARG A 283 -9.38 22.71 -0.06
C ARG A 283 -9.80 23.68 -1.16
N MET A 284 -9.05 23.67 -2.26
CA MET A 284 -9.31 24.53 -3.42
C MET A 284 -10.02 23.78 -4.55
N LEU A 285 -10.14 22.46 -4.47
CA LEU A 285 -10.57 21.57 -5.56
C LEU A 285 -9.83 21.87 -6.88
N LYS A 286 -8.55 22.21 -6.78
CA LYS A 286 -7.69 22.56 -7.92
C LYS A 286 -6.59 21.55 -8.09
N GLU A 287 -6.23 21.33 -9.35
CA GLU A 287 -5.05 20.57 -9.73
C GLU A 287 -3.80 21.39 -9.38
N MET A 288 -2.95 20.87 -8.51
CA MET A 288 -1.67 21.50 -8.18
C MET A 288 -0.62 21.22 -9.26
N GLY A 289 -0.65 20.04 -9.86
CA GLY A 289 0.28 19.69 -10.93
C GLY A 289 -0.03 18.37 -11.62
N THR A 290 0.26 18.33 -12.92
CA THR A 290 0.29 17.12 -13.72
C THR A 290 1.72 16.59 -13.81
N TYR A 291 1.94 15.33 -13.46
CA TYR A 291 3.23 14.65 -13.59
C TYR A 291 3.18 13.73 -14.80
N ARG A 292 4.12 13.95 -15.73
CA ARG A 292 4.30 13.15 -16.95
C ARG A 292 5.71 12.55 -16.92
N GLY A 293 5.82 11.29 -17.32
CA GLY A 293 7.10 10.58 -17.37
C GLY A 293 6.96 9.05 -17.48
N HIS A 294 5.75 8.52 -17.30
CA HIS A 294 5.46 7.13 -17.63
C HIS A 294 5.31 6.94 -19.14
N GLY A 295 5.90 5.86 -19.67
CA GLY A 295 5.75 5.48 -21.08
C GLY A 295 4.49 4.67 -21.39
N LYS A 296 3.83 4.14 -20.36
CA LYS A 296 2.59 3.36 -20.43
C LYS A 296 1.64 3.73 -19.29
N ASP A 297 0.47 3.10 -19.29
CA ASP A 297 -0.60 3.24 -18.31
C ASP A 297 -0.05 3.16 -16.87
N VAL A 298 -0.47 4.10 -16.03
CA VAL A 298 -0.18 4.06 -14.60
C VAL A 298 -1.10 3.02 -13.97
N THR A 299 -0.55 2.09 -13.20
CA THR A 299 -1.32 1.00 -12.58
C THR A 299 -1.52 1.20 -11.09
N THR A 300 -0.52 1.75 -10.40
CA THR A 300 -0.55 1.89 -8.94
C THR A 300 0.18 3.15 -8.49
N VAL A 301 -0.28 3.70 -7.38
CA VAL A 301 0.34 4.82 -6.68
C VAL A 301 0.31 4.52 -5.19
N VAL A 302 1.41 4.83 -4.50
CA VAL A 302 1.50 4.72 -3.04
C VAL A 302 2.25 5.92 -2.49
N TRP A 303 1.64 6.61 -1.53
CA TRP A 303 2.31 7.66 -0.76
C TRP A 303 3.36 7.09 0.17
N HIS A 304 4.44 7.83 0.36
CA HIS A 304 5.42 7.48 1.36
C HIS A 304 4.84 7.68 2.78
N PRO A 305 5.08 6.76 3.74
CA PRO A 305 4.40 6.82 5.03
C PRO A 305 4.89 7.94 5.96
N THR A 306 6.12 8.45 5.79
CA THR A 306 6.69 9.50 6.67
C THR A 306 6.84 10.84 5.95
N HIS A 307 7.49 10.87 4.79
CA HIS A 307 7.56 12.04 3.93
C HIS A 307 6.21 12.34 3.25
N GLU A 308 5.60 13.44 3.66
CA GLU A 308 4.34 13.95 3.11
C GLU A 308 4.42 14.26 1.61
N ALA A 309 5.52 14.86 1.17
CA ALA A 309 5.72 15.31 -0.22
C ALA A 309 6.46 14.26 -1.05
N MET A 310 6.12 12.98 -0.90
CA MET A 310 6.74 11.91 -1.67
C MET A 310 5.74 10.81 -1.97
N PHE A 311 5.66 10.42 -3.23
CA PHE A 311 4.90 9.24 -3.63
C PHE A 311 5.63 8.45 -4.71
N THR A 312 5.27 7.18 -4.80
CA THR A 312 5.77 6.23 -5.78
C THR A 312 4.65 5.85 -6.72
N SER A 313 5.00 5.58 -7.97
CA SER A 313 4.04 5.13 -8.96
C SER A 313 4.64 4.01 -9.80
N GLY A 314 3.82 3.01 -10.11
CA GLY A 314 4.15 1.94 -11.03
C GLY A 314 3.36 2.07 -12.33
N ALA A 315 4.01 1.77 -13.45
CA ALA A 315 3.36 1.68 -14.76
C ALA A 315 3.33 0.25 -15.30
N PHE A 316 2.52 0.05 -16.34
CA PHE A 316 2.28 -1.25 -16.96
C PHE A 316 3.52 -1.83 -17.69
N ASP A 317 4.50 -1.00 -18.04
CA ASP A 317 5.79 -1.44 -18.57
C ASP A 317 6.75 -1.98 -17.49
N GLY A 318 6.37 -1.90 -16.21
CA GLY A 318 7.21 -2.27 -15.08
C GLY A 318 8.13 -1.14 -14.60
N SER A 319 8.01 0.07 -15.17
CA SER A 319 8.74 1.23 -14.65
C SER A 319 8.17 1.67 -13.30
N ILE A 320 9.08 2.04 -12.39
CA ILE A 320 8.75 2.59 -11.08
C ILE A 320 9.39 3.96 -11.00
N ASN A 321 8.55 4.97 -10.83
CA ASN A 321 8.98 6.37 -10.74
C ASN A 321 8.68 6.91 -9.34
N TYR A 322 9.61 7.72 -8.84
CA TYR A 322 9.48 8.47 -7.59
C TYR A 322 9.17 9.93 -7.92
N TRP A 323 8.21 10.51 -7.21
CA TRP A 323 7.76 11.88 -7.44
C TRP A 323 7.80 12.69 -6.16
N LEU A 324 8.21 13.94 -6.30
CA LEU A 324 8.14 14.95 -5.25
C LEU A 324 7.20 16.05 -5.76
N PRO A 325 5.97 16.17 -5.22
CA PRO A 325 5.16 17.33 -5.50
C PRO A 325 5.86 18.59 -5.00
N PRO A 326 5.78 19.71 -5.74
CA PRO A 326 6.30 20.97 -5.24
C PRO A 326 5.56 21.31 -3.94
N ALA A 327 6.31 21.72 -2.92
CA ALA A 327 5.71 22.22 -1.69
C ALA A 327 4.71 23.32 -2.06
N ALA A 328 3.46 23.17 -1.62
CA ALA A 328 2.51 24.26 -1.70
C ALA A 328 3.10 25.42 -0.89
N GLY A 329 3.55 26.46 -1.59
CA GLY A 329 4.08 27.69 -0.98
C GLY A 329 3.02 28.45 -0.20
#